data_AF-A0A7K4P8N4-F1
#
_entry.id   AF-A0A7K4P8N4-F1
#
_cell.length_a   1.000
_cell.length_b   1.000
_cell.length_c   1.000
_cell.angle_alpha   90.00
_cell.angle_beta   90.00
_cell.angle_gamma   90.00
#
_symmetry.space_group_name_H-M   'P 1'
#
loop_
_entity.id
_entity.type
_entity.pdbx_description
1 polymer ?
#
loop_
_entity_poly.entity_id
_entity_poly.type
_entity_poly.pdbx_seq_one_letter_code
_entity_poly.pdbx_strand_id
1 'polypeptide(L)'
;NKTNMFPLIQRCCFKTPFKLQKLPGASVLLHGRSKTSCSSLALLQLQRDARPLCTPLSLQPAAAHTAQLRPFHSSLPVSKKETPAEPEAQSQESPGSLKDCPKPVLYLSLGGLIPFVAVPLAMASQGSYCPELAFAQVTYGAATASFLGGMRWGFALPENSPAKPDWLNLANGTVPALLACQALLFKDVTQGALMLTVALGIALHYDISLLPTYPRWFKVLRVFGTVVMISSLLATVALKAFLEGEQSDDRKKQQN
;
A
#
# COMPACT_ATOMS: atom_id res chain seq x y z
N ASN A 1 54.25 12.97 23.92
CA ASN A 1 54.48 11.67 24.59
C ASN A 1 53.13 11.18 25.08
N LYS A 2 52.62 10.06 24.51
CA LYS A 2 51.65 9.07 25.04
C LYS A 2 50.49 9.57 25.93
N THR A 3 49.21 9.26 25.76
CA THR A 3 48.53 8.07 25.18
C THR A 3 47.02 8.26 25.42
N ASN A 4 46.17 7.85 24.45
CA ASN A 4 44.89 7.09 24.58
C ASN A 4 43.83 7.54 25.63
N MET A 5 42.51 7.49 25.45
CA MET A 5 41.62 6.74 24.54
C MET A 5 40.18 7.22 24.86
N PHE A 6 39.35 7.51 23.85
CA PHE A 6 37.89 7.25 23.93
C PHE A 6 37.70 5.71 23.83
N PRO A 7 36.69 5.05 24.45
CA PRO A 7 35.30 5.07 23.94
C PRO A 7 34.19 4.70 24.98
N LEU A 8 32.94 4.49 24.47
CA LEU A 8 31.70 3.91 25.05
C LEU A 8 30.60 4.96 25.30
N ILE A 9 29.36 4.82 24.81
CA ILE A 9 28.52 3.61 24.73
C ILE A 9 27.69 3.55 23.42
N GLN A 10 27.72 2.38 22.81
CA GLN A 10 26.88 1.91 21.69
C GLN A 10 25.86 0.89 22.26
N ARG A 11 24.70 0.78 21.60
CA ARG A 11 23.85 -0.43 21.38
C ARG A 11 22.44 -0.40 21.98
N CYS A 12 21.45 -0.24 21.10
CA CYS A 12 20.16 -0.92 21.18
C CYS A 12 20.07 -1.92 20.02
N CYS A 13 20.42 -3.18 20.28
CA CYS A 13 20.18 -4.29 19.37
C CYS A 13 19.00 -5.12 19.90
N PHE A 14 17.97 -5.28 19.09
CA PHE A 14 16.91 -6.28 19.28
C PHE A 14 17.55 -7.68 19.34
N LYS A 15 17.27 -8.43 20.40
CA LYS A 15 17.54 -9.87 20.50
C LYS A 15 16.23 -10.60 20.73
N THR A 16 15.80 -11.39 19.75
CA THR A 16 14.82 -12.48 19.92
C THR A 16 15.58 -13.81 19.87
N PRO A 17 15.32 -14.77 20.78
CA PRO A 17 15.96 -16.08 20.71
C PRO A 17 15.08 -17.08 19.93
N PHE A 18 15.60 -17.57 18.81
CA PHE A 18 15.07 -18.73 18.10
C PHE A 18 15.86 -19.96 18.57
N LYS A 19 15.22 -20.95 19.21
CA LYS A 19 15.85 -22.24 19.55
C LYS A 19 15.36 -23.32 18.59
N LEU A 20 16.28 -23.83 17.77
CA LEU A 20 16.13 -25.02 16.95
C LEU A 20 16.74 -26.21 17.71
N GLN A 21 15.97 -27.27 17.96
CA GLN A 21 16.52 -28.57 18.40
C GLN A 21 16.37 -29.60 17.29
N LYS A 22 17.51 -30.17 16.90
CA LYS A 22 17.67 -31.32 16.01
C LYS A 22 17.76 -32.59 16.87
N LEU A 23 17.10 -33.68 16.50
CA LEU A 23 17.47 -35.04 16.91
C LEU A 23 17.03 -36.06 15.82
N PRO A 24 17.70 -37.22 15.70
CA PRO A 24 17.90 -37.95 14.45
C PRO A 24 16.97 -39.15 14.29
N GLY A 25 16.91 -39.66 13.05
CA GLY A 25 16.01 -40.71 12.61
C GLY A 25 16.34 -42.12 13.10
N ALA A 26 15.36 -43.00 12.91
CA ALA A 26 15.53 -44.44 12.90
C ALA A 26 14.69 -45.02 11.75
N SER A 27 15.40 -45.72 10.86
CA SER A 27 14.88 -46.55 9.77
C SER A 27 14.53 -47.95 10.31
N VAL A 28 13.68 -48.70 9.59
CA VAL A 28 13.50 -50.17 9.53
C VAL A 28 12.02 -50.44 9.21
N LEU A 29 11.63 -50.74 7.97
CA LEU A 29 11.75 -51.99 7.18
C LEU A 29 10.68 -53.04 7.47
N LEU A 30 10.18 -53.60 6.35
CA LEU A 30 9.45 -54.87 6.16
C LEU A 30 7.95 -54.85 6.48
N HIS A 31 7.05 -55.55 5.77
CA HIS A 31 7.06 -56.37 4.54
C HIS A 31 5.64 -56.98 4.43
N GLY A 32 5.20 -57.33 3.22
CA GLY A 32 4.02 -58.20 2.99
C GLY A 32 2.77 -57.44 2.51
N ARG A 33 2.48 -57.29 1.21
CA ARG A 33 1.99 -58.30 0.23
C ARG A 33 0.62 -58.84 0.70
N SER A 34 -0.50 -58.79 -0.04
CA SER A 34 -0.68 -58.89 -1.48
C SER A 34 -2.15 -58.62 -1.91
N LYS A 35 -2.33 -58.13 -3.15
CA LYS A 35 -3.40 -58.44 -4.13
C LYS A 35 -4.85 -58.00 -3.79
N THR A 36 -5.68 -57.43 -4.68
CA THR A 36 -5.64 -57.20 -6.14
C THR A 36 -6.84 -56.34 -6.55
N SER A 37 -6.64 -55.52 -7.61
CA SER A 37 -7.64 -54.97 -8.57
C SER A 37 -8.47 -53.75 -8.13
N CYS A 38 -8.68 -52.67 -8.90
CA CYS A 38 -8.03 -52.05 -10.07
C CYS A 38 -8.70 -50.66 -10.24
N SER A 39 -7.90 -49.59 -10.23
CA SER A 39 -8.01 -48.28 -10.94
C SER A 39 -9.32 -47.47 -10.92
N SER A 40 -9.39 -46.14 -10.74
CA SER A 40 -8.39 -45.08 -10.50
C SER A 40 -9.19 -43.81 -10.13
N LEU A 41 -9.05 -43.29 -8.91
CA LEU A 41 -9.58 -41.99 -8.49
C LEU A 41 -8.50 -41.27 -7.66
N ALA A 42 -7.81 -40.31 -8.27
CA ALA A 42 -6.85 -39.44 -7.60
C ALA A 42 -7.51 -38.09 -7.28
N LEU A 43 -8.26 -38.07 -6.18
CA LEU A 43 -8.63 -36.87 -5.44
C LEU A 43 -8.29 -37.16 -3.97
N LEU A 44 -7.11 -36.75 -3.53
CA LEU A 44 -6.66 -36.94 -2.15
C LEU A 44 -6.57 -35.58 -1.45
N GLN A 45 -7.72 -35.17 -0.94
CA GLN A 45 -7.86 -34.52 0.36
C GLN A 45 -7.34 -35.51 1.42
N LEU A 46 -6.45 -35.07 2.32
CA LEU A 46 -6.06 -35.86 3.48
C LEU A 46 -6.21 -35.03 4.75
N GLN A 47 -7.41 -35.10 5.31
CA GLN A 47 -7.65 -35.01 6.74
C GLN A 47 -7.18 -36.33 7.38
N ARG A 48 -6.52 -36.27 8.54
CA ARG A 48 -6.30 -37.44 9.39
C ARG A 48 -6.69 -37.08 10.83
N ASP A 49 -7.91 -37.50 11.20
CA ASP A 49 -8.35 -37.58 12.60
C ASP A 49 -7.75 -38.83 13.27
N ALA A 50 -7.45 -38.72 14.55
CA ALA A 50 -7.51 -39.84 15.49
C ALA A 50 -8.40 -39.42 16.68
N ARG A 51 -9.50 -40.15 16.85
CA ARG A 51 -10.56 -40.03 17.88
C ARG A 51 -10.24 -40.98 19.08
N PRO A 52 -11.18 -41.28 20.01
CA PRO A 52 -11.85 -40.43 21.02
C PRO A 52 -11.72 -41.03 22.45
N LEU A 53 -11.98 -40.26 23.50
CA LEU A 53 -12.45 -40.82 24.78
C LEU A 53 -13.50 -39.88 25.40
N CYS A 54 -14.75 -40.33 25.44
CA CYS A 54 -15.87 -39.65 26.07
C CYS A 54 -15.98 -40.09 27.54
N THR A 55 -16.24 -39.16 28.46
CA THR A 55 -17.19 -39.30 29.58
C THR A 55 -17.55 -37.89 30.09
N PRO A 56 -18.84 -37.52 30.23
CA PRO A 56 -19.25 -36.22 30.73
C PRO A 56 -19.45 -36.25 32.25
N LEU A 57 -19.00 -35.21 32.97
CA LEU A 57 -19.49 -34.95 34.33
C LEU A 57 -20.30 -33.66 34.35
N SER A 58 -21.50 -33.85 34.85
CA SER A 58 -22.64 -32.95 34.98
C SER A 58 -22.49 -31.96 36.14
N LEU A 59 -23.27 -30.87 36.07
CA LEU A 59 -23.76 -30.02 37.17
C LEU A 59 -22.74 -29.19 37.98
N GLN A 60 -22.68 -27.87 37.76
CA GLN A 60 -23.54 -26.88 38.44
C GLN A 60 -23.19 -25.43 38.03
N PRO A 61 -24.17 -24.49 38.00
CA PRO A 61 -23.93 -23.07 37.84
C PRO A 61 -23.70 -22.41 39.22
N ALA A 62 -22.52 -21.82 39.42
CA ALA A 62 -22.25 -21.00 40.59
C ALA A 62 -22.58 -19.53 40.29
N ALA A 63 -23.62 -19.05 40.96
CA ALA A 63 -23.96 -17.64 41.07
C ALA A 63 -22.87 -16.90 41.87
N ALA A 64 -22.40 -15.76 41.36
CA ALA A 64 -21.65 -14.78 42.13
C ALA A 64 -22.01 -13.37 41.65
N HIS A 65 -23.03 -12.85 42.31
CA HIS A 65 -23.41 -11.47 42.58
C HIS A 65 -22.44 -10.34 42.17
N THR A 66 -22.99 -9.47 41.30
CA THR A 66 -23.06 -8.00 41.38
C THR A 66 -21.84 -7.19 41.84
N ALA A 67 -21.37 -6.34 40.92
CA ALA A 67 -21.10 -4.93 41.25
C ALA A 67 -21.50 -4.06 40.05
N GLN A 68 -22.76 -3.62 40.04
CA GLN A 68 -23.20 -2.49 39.23
C GLN A 68 -22.46 -1.23 39.72
N LEU A 69 -21.82 -0.51 38.81
CA LEU A 69 -21.34 0.84 39.07
C LEU A 69 -21.95 1.80 38.05
N ARG A 70 -22.98 2.51 38.52
CA ARG A 70 -23.52 3.85 38.17
C ARG A 70 -24.93 3.89 38.77
N PRO A 71 -25.43 4.99 39.35
CA PRO A 71 -25.15 6.38 38.99
C PRO A 71 -24.97 7.35 40.19
N PHE A 72 -24.27 8.47 39.99
CA PHE A 72 -24.49 9.66 40.82
C PHE A 72 -25.19 10.71 39.96
N HIS A 73 -26.45 10.97 40.31
CA HIS A 73 -27.22 12.14 39.90
C HIS A 73 -27.09 13.22 40.99
N SER A 74 -26.93 14.48 40.58
CA SER A 74 -27.50 15.63 41.30
C SER A 74 -27.65 16.85 40.36
N SER A 75 -28.91 17.10 40.02
CA SER A 75 -29.65 18.36 39.71
C SER A 75 -28.97 19.71 40.05
N LEU A 76 -29.26 20.89 39.45
CA LEU A 76 -30.37 21.44 38.63
C LEU A 76 -29.91 22.80 37.98
N PRO A 77 -30.74 23.60 37.27
CA PRO A 77 -30.38 24.31 36.03
C PRO A 77 -30.12 25.81 36.20
N VAL A 78 -29.35 26.43 35.30
CA VAL A 78 -29.40 27.89 35.09
C VAL A 78 -29.35 28.20 33.61
N SER A 79 -30.42 28.86 33.17
CA SER A 79 -30.59 29.49 31.87
C SER A 79 -29.59 30.63 31.68
N LYS A 80 -28.85 30.61 30.57
CA LYS A 80 -28.42 31.83 29.88
C LYS A 80 -28.69 31.66 28.40
N LYS A 81 -29.90 32.07 28.02
CA LYS A 81 -30.24 32.50 26.67
C LYS A 81 -29.62 33.88 26.48
N GLU A 82 -28.51 33.95 25.77
CA GLU A 82 -28.12 35.14 24.99
C GLU A 82 -28.30 34.83 23.51
N THR A 83 -28.87 35.79 22.81
CA THR A 83 -29.32 35.79 21.41
C THR A 83 -28.20 36.44 20.54
N PRO A 84 -28.45 36.72 19.25
CA PRO A 84 -28.04 36.02 18.03
C PRO A 84 -26.73 36.54 17.41
N ALA A 85 -25.97 35.68 16.72
CA ALA A 85 -25.08 36.11 15.65
C ALA A 85 -24.95 34.99 14.61
N GLU A 86 -25.45 35.31 13.43
CA GLU A 86 -25.13 34.75 12.12
C GLU A 86 -23.69 34.20 12.05
N PRO A 87 -23.45 32.99 11.50
CA PRO A 87 -22.10 32.61 11.13
C PRO A 87 -21.73 33.44 9.91
N GLU A 88 -21.16 34.61 10.19
CA GLU A 88 -20.50 35.44 9.20
C GLU A 88 -19.50 34.59 8.42
N ALA A 89 -19.55 34.83 7.11
CA ALA A 89 -18.59 34.47 6.09
C ALA A 89 -17.24 34.00 6.65
N GLN A 90 -17.01 32.69 6.60
CA GLN A 90 -15.65 32.16 6.63
C GLN A 90 -14.89 32.79 5.47
N SER A 91 -13.98 33.65 5.89
CA SER A 91 -13.10 34.48 5.08
C SER A 91 -12.44 33.63 4.01
N GLN A 92 -12.34 34.21 2.81
CA GLN A 92 -11.59 33.68 1.68
C GLN A 92 -10.22 33.17 2.14
N GLU A 93 -10.12 31.85 2.32
CA GLU A 93 -8.85 31.22 2.57
C GLU A 93 -8.02 31.31 1.29
N SER A 94 -6.95 32.09 1.38
CA SER A 94 -5.80 32.09 0.46
C SER A 94 -5.53 30.66 -0.04
N PRO A 95 -5.20 30.46 -1.33
CA PRO A 95 -4.84 29.14 -1.84
C PRO A 95 -3.76 28.54 -0.94
N GLY A 96 -4.09 27.42 -0.28
CA GLY A 96 -3.24 26.78 0.71
C GLY A 96 -1.89 26.49 0.08
N SER A 97 -0.84 27.15 0.56
CA SER A 97 0.46 27.13 -0.09
C SER A 97 1.20 25.86 0.32
N LEU A 98 2.00 25.28 -0.60
CA LEU A 98 2.93 24.20 -0.24
C LEU A 98 3.89 24.58 0.90
N LYS A 99 4.01 25.88 1.21
CA LYS A 99 4.76 26.42 2.35
C LYS A 99 4.26 25.88 3.70
N ASP A 100 2.99 25.49 3.80
CA ASP A 100 2.40 24.96 5.04
C ASP A 100 2.61 23.45 5.19
N CYS A 101 3.18 22.78 4.18
CA CYS A 101 3.46 21.35 4.23
C CYS A 101 4.59 21.03 5.23
N PRO A 102 4.41 20.06 6.12
CA PRO A 102 5.50 19.60 6.98
C PRO A 102 6.72 19.16 6.15
N LYS A 103 7.89 19.71 6.47
CA LYS A 103 9.14 19.47 5.72
C LYS A 103 9.43 17.98 5.43
N PRO A 104 9.26 17.03 6.38
CA PRO A 104 9.51 15.63 6.09
C PRO A 104 8.62 15.08 4.98
N VAL A 105 7.33 15.46 4.98
CA VAL A 105 6.35 15.02 3.98
C VAL A 105 6.74 15.57 2.60
N LEU A 106 7.13 16.84 2.53
CA LEU A 106 7.57 17.46 1.29
C LEU A 106 8.81 16.76 0.71
N TYR A 107 9.87 16.59 1.51
CA TYR A 107 11.11 15.98 1.02
C TYR A 107 10.94 14.51 0.63
N LEU A 108 10.20 13.73 1.42
CA LEU A 108 9.92 12.33 1.08
C LEU A 108 9.06 12.21 -0.18
N SER A 109 8.07 13.08 -0.34
CA SER A 109 7.23 13.08 -1.54
C SER A 109 8.02 13.44 -2.79
N LEU A 110 8.90 14.45 -2.71
CA LEU A 110 9.78 14.83 -3.83
C LEU A 110 10.81 13.72 -4.13
N GLY A 111 11.41 13.12 -3.11
CA GLY A 111 12.33 12.00 -3.28
C GLY A 111 11.67 10.79 -3.95
N GLY A 112 10.40 10.52 -3.62
CA GLY A 112 9.60 9.47 -4.25
C GLY A 112 9.35 9.68 -5.75
N LEU A 113 9.53 10.90 -6.29
CA LEU A 113 9.36 11.19 -7.73
C LEU A 113 10.63 10.89 -8.55
N ILE A 114 11.78 10.66 -7.90
CA ILE A 114 13.06 10.48 -8.59
C ILE A 114 13.01 9.30 -9.58
N PRO A 115 12.52 8.09 -9.23
CA PRO A 115 12.50 6.97 -10.18
C PRO A 115 11.56 7.19 -11.36
N PHE A 116 10.54 8.04 -11.21
CA PHE A 116 9.71 8.46 -12.33
C PHE A 116 10.54 9.31 -13.29
N VAL A 117 11.06 10.45 -12.83
CA VAL A 117 11.71 11.44 -13.71
C VAL A 117 13.04 10.94 -14.29
N ALA A 118 13.80 10.16 -13.51
CA ALA A 118 15.13 9.70 -13.91
C ALA A 118 15.12 8.81 -15.15
N VAL A 119 14.09 7.96 -15.32
CA VAL A 119 14.01 7.00 -16.42
C VAL A 119 13.88 7.67 -17.81
N PRO A 120 12.86 8.48 -18.09
CA PRO A 120 12.74 9.16 -19.38
C PRO A 120 13.90 10.14 -19.61
N LEU A 121 14.42 10.78 -18.55
CA LEU A 121 15.59 11.65 -18.67
C LEU A 121 16.84 10.88 -19.09
N ALA A 122 17.08 9.71 -18.51
CA ALA A 122 18.20 8.84 -18.88
C ALA A 122 18.07 8.39 -20.34
N MET A 123 16.90 7.93 -20.77
CA MET A 123 16.64 7.54 -22.17
C MET A 123 16.84 8.71 -23.15
N ALA A 124 16.32 9.89 -22.82
CA ALA A 124 16.48 11.09 -23.63
C ALA A 124 17.96 11.49 -23.74
N SER A 125 18.73 11.40 -22.65
CA SER A 125 20.16 11.74 -22.64
C SER A 125 21.02 10.75 -23.43
N GLN A 126 20.65 9.47 -23.42
CA GLN A 126 21.38 8.41 -24.13
C GLN A 126 20.96 8.30 -25.60
N GLY A 127 19.80 8.86 -25.97
CA GLY A 127 19.23 8.70 -27.30
C GLY A 127 18.87 7.25 -27.63
N SER A 128 18.66 6.41 -26.61
CA SER A 128 18.38 4.98 -26.79
C SER A 128 17.31 4.53 -25.81
N TYR A 129 16.40 3.69 -26.31
CA TYR A 129 15.35 3.08 -25.51
C TYR A 129 15.89 1.87 -24.75
N CYS A 130 15.65 1.82 -23.43
CA CYS A 130 16.06 0.71 -22.57
C CYS A 130 14.82 0.08 -21.91
N PRO A 131 14.36 -1.09 -22.40
CA PRO A 131 13.11 -1.69 -21.93
C PRO A 131 13.14 -2.05 -20.43
N GLU A 132 14.31 -2.38 -19.88
CA GLU A 132 14.49 -2.72 -18.46
C GLU A 132 14.21 -1.51 -17.56
N LEU A 133 14.70 -0.32 -17.94
CA LEU A 133 14.44 0.92 -17.22
C LEU A 133 12.96 1.32 -17.32
N ALA A 134 12.35 1.17 -18.50
CA ALA A 134 10.94 1.47 -18.69
C ALA A 134 10.04 0.53 -17.85
N PHE A 135 10.37 -0.76 -17.82
CA PHE A 135 9.70 -1.73 -16.97
C PHE A 135 9.90 -1.44 -15.48
N ALA A 136 11.10 -1.03 -15.06
CA ALA A 136 11.37 -0.63 -13.68
C ALA A 136 10.53 0.59 -13.26
N GLN A 137 10.37 1.57 -14.16
CA GLN A 137 9.51 2.74 -13.94
C GLN A 137 8.04 2.34 -13.75
N VAL A 138 7.52 1.46 -14.61
CA VAL A 138 6.13 0.95 -14.50
C VAL A 138 5.96 0.15 -13.21
N THR A 139 6.94 -0.69 -12.84
CA THR A 139 6.92 -1.47 -11.60
C THR A 139 6.89 -0.57 -10.36
N TYR A 140 7.76 0.44 -10.33
CA TYR A 140 7.80 1.44 -9.27
C TYR A 140 6.49 2.24 -9.20
N GLY A 141 5.95 2.57 -10.37
CA GLY A 141 4.67 3.25 -10.49
C GLY A 141 3.50 2.43 -9.96
N ALA A 142 3.46 1.12 -10.25
CA ALA A 142 2.46 0.22 -9.70
C ALA A 142 2.55 0.09 -8.18
N ALA A 143 3.78 0.00 -7.64
CA ALA A 143 4.00 0.02 -6.19
C ALA A 143 3.49 1.33 -5.57
N THR A 144 3.77 2.47 -6.23
CA THR A 144 3.30 3.79 -5.80
C THR A 144 1.77 3.84 -5.79
N ALA A 145 1.09 3.53 -6.90
CA ALA A 145 -0.37 3.54 -6.98
C ALA A 145 -1.04 2.61 -5.95
N SER A 146 -0.43 1.45 -5.68
CA SER A 146 -0.89 0.53 -4.63
C SER A 146 -0.74 1.13 -3.24
N PHE A 147 0.38 1.80 -2.95
CA PHE A 147 0.58 2.56 -1.72
C PHE A 147 -0.46 3.68 -1.56
N LEU A 148 -0.80 4.41 -2.63
CA LEU A 148 -1.85 5.43 -2.59
C LEU A 148 -3.20 4.85 -2.17
N GLY A 149 -3.55 3.69 -2.71
CA GLY A 149 -4.73 2.94 -2.30
C GLY A 149 -4.70 2.54 -0.82
N GLY A 150 -3.55 2.02 -0.36
CA GLY A 150 -3.33 1.64 1.04
C GLY A 150 -3.38 2.83 2.02
N MET A 151 -2.92 4.01 1.63
CA MET A 151 -3.04 5.22 2.45
C MET A 151 -4.49 5.53 2.81
N ARG A 152 -5.44 5.27 1.90
CA ARG A 152 -6.87 5.49 2.16
C ARG A 152 -7.41 4.56 3.25
N TRP A 153 -6.97 3.30 3.25
CA TRP A 153 -7.28 2.37 4.35
C TRP A 153 -6.70 2.90 5.68
N GLY A 154 -5.44 3.35 5.66
CA GLY A 154 -4.81 3.97 6.83
C GLY A 154 -5.53 5.22 7.34
N PHE A 155 -6.15 6.00 6.45
CA PHE A 155 -6.94 7.17 6.83
C PHE A 155 -8.32 6.79 7.39
N ALA A 156 -8.99 5.76 6.87
CA ALA A 156 -10.37 5.43 7.24
C ALA A 156 -10.52 4.54 8.49
N LEU A 157 -9.46 3.83 8.90
CA LEU A 157 -9.52 2.88 10.02
C LEU A 157 -9.53 3.48 11.44
N PRO A 158 -8.87 4.62 11.74
CA PRO A 158 -8.89 5.19 13.08
C PRO A 158 -10.31 5.55 13.55
N GLU A 159 -10.65 5.27 14.82
CA GLU A 159 -12.00 5.48 15.37
C GLU A 159 -12.52 6.91 15.23
N ASN A 160 -11.61 7.89 15.31
CA ASN A 160 -11.93 9.33 15.20
C ASN A 160 -11.65 9.89 13.79
N SER A 161 -11.52 9.04 12.78
CA SER A 161 -11.29 9.51 11.42
C SER A 161 -12.51 10.21 10.84
N PRO A 162 -12.33 11.31 10.09
CA PRO A 162 -13.39 11.90 9.28
C PRO A 162 -13.95 10.96 8.20
N ALA A 163 -13.17 9.99 7.73
CA ALA A 163 -13.63 8.95 6.82
C ALA A 163 -13.97 7.69 7.61
N LYS A 164 -15.12 7.08 7.32
CA LYS A 164 -15.54 5.83 7.96
C LYS A 164 -14.99 4.62 7.19
N PRO A 165 -14.74 3.48 7.85
CA PRO A 165 -14.35 2.23 7.20
C PRO A 165 -15.57 1.55 6.54
N ASP A 166 -16.26 2.28 5.67
CA ASP A 166 -17.39 1.78 4.89
C ASP A 166 -16.93 1.23 3.53
N TRP A 167 -17.85 0.53 2.85
CA TRP A 167 -17.57 -0.08 1.54
C TRP A 167 -17.04 0.91 0.52
N LEU A 168 -17.58 2.14 0.51
CA LEU A 168 -17.15 3.17 -0.43
C LEU A 168 -15.69 3.54 -0.20
N ASN A 169 -15.28 3.81 1.05
CA ASN A 169 -13.90 4.19 1.35
C ASN A 169 -12.91 3.05 1.12
N LEU A 170 -13.25 1.83 1.54
CA LEU A 170 -12.37 0.68 1.43
C LEU A 170 -12.23 0.21 -0.02
N ALA A 171 -13.34 0.12 -0.77
CA ALA A 171 -13.30 -0.27 -2.18
C ALA A 171 -12.51 0.74 -3.02
N ASN A 172 -12.72 2.05 -2.80
CA ASN A 172 -11.97 3.09 -3.50
C ASN A 172 -10.46 3.08 -3.19
N GLY A 173 -10.06 2.54 -2.03
CA GLY A 173 -8.64 2.28 -1.72
C GLY A 173 -8.10 1.07 -2.48
N THR A 174 -8.94 0.08 -2.75
CA THR A 174 -8.52 -1.16 -3.44
C THR A 174 -8.45 -1.02 -4.96
N VAL A 175 -9.34 -0.21 -5.57
CA VAL A 175 -9.41 -0.05 -7.03
C VAL A 175 -8.07 0.37 -7.66
N PRO A 176 -7.35 1.40 -7.18
CA PRO A 176 -6.05 1.77 -7.75
C PRO A 176 -5.00 0.66 -7.65
N ALA A 177 -5.00 -0.12 -6.56
CA ALA A 177 -4.06 -1.22 -6.36
C ALA A 177 -4.32 -2.38 -7.34
N LEU A 178 -5.59 -2.70 -7.62
CA LEU A 178 -5.95 -3.71 -8.62
C LEU A 178 -5.54 -3.28 -10.04
N LEU A 179 -5.78 -2.03 -10.41
CA LEU A 179 -5.36 -1.49 -11.70
C LEU A 179 -3.83 -1.46 -11.82
N ALA A 180 -3.13 -1.12 -10.73
CA ALA A 180 -1.68 -1.16 -10.68
C ALA A 180 -1.13 -2.59 -10.85
N CYS A 181 -1.74 -3.58 -10.21
CA CYS A 181 -1.39 -4.99 -10.41
C CYS A 181 -1.64 -5.43 -11.86
N GLN A 182 -2.79 -5.05 -12.42
CA GLN A 182 -3.13 -5.33 -13.82
C GLN A 182 -2.15 -4.69 -14.80
N ALA A 183 -1.62 -3.51 -14.48
CA ALA A 183 -0.61 -2.83 -15.30
C ALA A 183 0.66 -3.68 -15.50
N LEU A 184 1.05 -4.48 -14.50
CA LEU A 184 2.23 -5.35 -14.55
C LEU A 184 2.01 -6.63 -15.35
N LEU A 185 0.75 -6.99 -15.63
CA LEU A 185 0.42 -8.17 -16.42
C LEU A 185 0.51 -7.91 -17.94
N PHE A 186 0.57 -6.64 -18.35
CA PHE A 186 0.77 -6.31 -19.75
C PHE A 186 2.21 -6.63 -20.19
N LYS A 187 2.34 -7.31 -21.32
CA LYS A 187 3.65 -7.57 -21.95
C LYS A 187 4.28 -6.30 -22.52
N ASP A 188 3.45 -5.37 -22.97
CA ASP A 188 3.90 -4.09 -23.51
C ASP A 188 3.89 -3.02 -22.41
N VAL A 189 5.06 -2.42 -22.18
CA VAL A 189 5.27 -1.31 -21.25
C VAL A 189 4.33 -0.13 -21.56
N THR A 190 4.01 0.11 -22.82
CA THR A 190 3.08 1.19 -23.20
C THR A 190 1.70 0.99 -22.56
N GLN A 191 1.16 -0.21 -22.64
CA GLN A 191 -0.15 -0.54 -22.05
C GLN A 191 -0.11 -0.46 -20.52
N GLY A 192 0.99 -0.95 -19.91
CA GLY A 192 1.21 -0.82 -18.47
C GLY A 192 1.26 0.64 -18.01
N ALA A 193 1.99 1.50 -18.71
CA ALA A 193 2.10 2.94 -18.40
C ALA A 193 0.76 3.68 -18.54
N LEU A 194 -0.03 3.35 -19.57
CA LEU A 194 -1.38 3.92 -19.76
C LEU A 194 -2.35 3.46 -18.67
N MET A 195 -2.36 2.16 -18.34
CA MET A 195 -3.16 1.63 -17.24
C MET A 195 -2.80 2.31 -15.92
N LEU A 196 -1.51 2.52 -15.68
CA LEU A 196 -1.05 3.21 -14.48
C LEU A 196 -1.44 4.68 -14.46
N THR A 197 -1.44 5.36 -15.61
CA THR A 197 -1.94 6.74 -15.73
C THR A 197 -3.41 6.82 -15.30
N VAL A 198 -4.24 5.86 -15.72
CA VAL A 198 -5.64 5.75 -15.29
C VAL A 198 -5.73 5.48 -13.78
N ALA A 199 -4.96 4.53 -13.25
CA ALA A 199 -4.95 4.20 -11.83
C ALA A 199 -4.57 5.41 -10.94
N LEU A 200 -3.54 6.15 -11.34
CA LEU A 200 -3.08 7.36 -10.65
C LEU A 200 -4.13 8.49 -10.73
N GLY A 201 -4.78 8.65 -11.89
CA GLY A 201 -5.87 9.61 -12.07
C GLY A 201 -7.08 9.30 -11.17
N ILE A 202 -7.47 8.03 -11.09
CA ILE A 202 -8.55 7.56 -10.20
C ILE A 202 -8.18 7.82 -8.73
N ALA A 203 -6.95 7.45 -8.32
CA ALA A 203 -6.49 7.71 -6.96
C ALA A 203 -6.52 9.20 -6.61
N LEU A 204 -6.05 10.07 -7.52
CA LEU A 204 -6.10 11.52 -7.34
C LEU A 204 -7.54 12.04 -7.24
N HIS A 205 -8.42 11.58 -8.13
CA HIS A 205 -9.83 11.96 -8.11
C HIS A 205 -10.48 11.60 -6.78
N TYR A 206 -10.18 10.41 -6.24
CA TYR A 206 -10.70 9.98 -4.95
C TYR A 206 -10.14 10.77 -3.77
N ASP A 207 -8.86 11.17 -3.81
CA ASP A 207 -8.24 12.00 -2.78
C ASP A 207 -8.84 13.41 -2.74
N ILE A 208 -9.18 13.98 -3.91
CA ILE A 208 -9.71 15.36 -4.00
C ILE A 208 -11.21 15.38 -3.72
N SER A 209 -11.98 14.47 -4.32
CA SER A 209 -13.44 14.55 -4.38
C SER A 209 -14.12 13.91 -3.18
N LEU A 210 -13.59 12.79 -2.69
CA LEU A 210 -14.25 11.99 -1.65
C LEU A 210 -13.69 12.29 -0.25
N LEU A 211 -12.60 13.05 -0.15
CA LEU A 211 -12.02 13.48 1.12
C LEU A 211 -11.86 15.01 1.18
N PRO A 212 -12.98 15.73 1.36
CA PRO A 212 -12.91 17.18 1.60
C PRO A 212 -12.03 17.51 2.81
N THR A 213 -11.91 16.59 3.78
CA THR A 213 -11.20 16.76 5.05
C THR A 213 -9.68 16.71 4.96
N TYR A 214 -9.08 16.34 3.81
CA TYR A 214 -7.63 16.45 3.69
C TYR A 214 -7.18 17.93 3.77
N PRO A 215 -6.07 18.22 4.47
CA PRO A 215 -5.54 19.57 4.51
C PRO A 215 -5.15 20.01 3.10
N ARG A 216 -5.36 21.30 2.81
CA ARG A 216 -5.15 21.86 1.46
C ARG A 216 -3.75 21.59 0.91
N TRP A 217 -2.71 21.72 1.75
CA TRP A 217 -1.33 21.45 1.35
C TRP A 217 -1.13 20.02 0.85
N PHE A 218 -1.85 19.04 1.41
CA PHE A 218 -1.77 17.64 0.99
C PHE A 218 -2.40 17.49 -0.40
N LYS A 219 -3.60 18.05 -0.62
CA LYS A 219 -4.26 18.01 -1.93
C LYS A 219 -3.39 18.62 -3.03
N VAL A 220 -2.77 19.77 -2.77
CA VAL A 220 -1.84 20.41 -3.72
C VAL A 220 -0.63 19.51 -4.00
N LEU A 221 -0.03 18.93 -2.97
CA LEU A 221 1.10 18.00 -3.10
C LEU A 221 0.72 16.75 -3.91
N ARG A 222 -0.49 16.20 -3.70
CA ARG A 222 -1.03 15.06 -4.43
C ARG A 222 -1.25 15.37 -5.91
N VAL A 223 -1.82 16.54 -6.23
CA VAL A 223 -1.98 16.99 -7.62
C VAL A 223 -0.62 17.13 -8.29
N PHE A 224 0.31 17.87 -7.67
CA PHE A 224 1.64 18.07 -8.22
C PHE A 224 2.38 16.75 -8.48
N GLY A 225 2.43 15.88 -7.47
CA GLY A 225 3.09 14.58 -7.59
C GLY A 225 2.48 13.73 -8.69
N THR A 226 1.16 13.65 -8.77
CA THR A 226 0.47 12.87 -9.82
C THR A 226 0.71 13.42 -11.22
N VAL A 227 0.71 14.74 -11.40
CA VAL A 227 1.05 15.35 -12.70
C VAL A 227 2.48 15.00 -13.12
N VAL A 228 3.44 15.05 -12.20
CA VAL A 228 4.83 14.66 -12.48
C VAL A 228 4.93 13.18 -12.83
N MET A 229 4.28 12.29 -12.07
CA MET A 229 4.27 10.86 -12.35
C MET A 229 3.67 10.54 -13.73
N ILE A 230 2.51 11.11 -14.06
CA ILE A 230 1.82 10.87 -15.33
C ILE A 230 2.64 11.44 -16.50
N SER A 231 3.11 12.68 -16.41
CA SER A 231 3.93 13.28 -17.47
C SER A 231 5.20 12.48 -17.74
N SER A 232 5.84 11.98 -16.69
CA SER A 232 7.02 11.11 -16.79
C SER A 232 6.71 9.76 -17.47
N LEU A 233 5.59 9.11 -17.14
CA LEU A 233 5.16 7.87 -17.81
C LEU A 233 4.87 8.11 -19.30
N LEU A 234 4.17 9.20 -19.61
CA LEU A 234 3.86 9.58 -20.99
C LEU A 234 5.14 9.93 -21.77
N ALA A 235 6.10 10.59 -21.15
CA ALA A 235 7.40 10.88 -21.76
C ALA A 235 8.14 9.58 -22.13
N THR A 236 8.13 8.56 -21.27
CA THR A 236 8.71 7.25 -21.58
C THR A 236 8.02 6.57 -22.76
N VAL A 237 6.68 6.61 -22.80
CA VAL A 237 5.91 6.09 -23.95
C VAL A 237 6.24 6.83 -25.24
N ALA A 238 6.34 8.16 -25.18
CA ALA A 238 6.70 8.97 -26.33
C ALA A 238 8.12 8.66 -26.81
N LEU A 239 9.11 8.61 -25.91
CA LEU A 239 10.49 8.27 -26.23
C LEU A 239 10.62 6.89 -26.86
N LYS A 240 9.90 5.88 -26.35
CA LYS A 240 9.83 4.56 -26.97
C LYS A 240 9.37 4.68 -28.43
N ALA A 241 8.27 5.37 -28.68
CA ALA A 241 7.70 5.52 -30.02
C ALA A 241 8.65 6.26 -30.99
N PHE A 242 9.31 7.33 -30.53
CA PHE A 242 10.27 8.08 -31.35
C PHE A 242 11.52 7.26 -31.68
N LEU A 243 12.12 6.60 -30.69
CA LEU A 243 13.39 5.89 -30.86
C LEU A 243 13.23 4.57 -31.63
N GLU A 244 12.11 3.87 -31.48
CA GLU A 244 11.77 2.72 -32.32
C GLU A 244 11.50 3.13 -33.77
N GLY A 245 10.93 4.34 -33.98
CA GLY A 245 10.72 4.93 -35.30
C GLY A 245 12.01 5.18 -36.07
N GLU A 246 12.98 5.84 -35.44
CA GLU A 246 14.30 6.13 -36.03
C GLU A 246 15.05 4.84 -36.43
N GLN A 247 15.09 3.84 -35.53
CA GLN A 247 15.75 2.55 -35.84
C GLN A 247 15.09 1.80 -37.01
N SER A 248 13.79 1.98 -37.20
CA SER A 248 13.07 1.38 -38.32
C SER A 248 13.41 2.05 -39.65
N ASP A 249 13.56 3.37 -39.67
CA ASP A 249 13.94 4.14 -40.87
C ASP A 249 15.38 3.83 -41.30
N ASP A 250 16.33 3.82 -40.35
CA ASP A 250 17.73 3.52 -40.63
C ASP A 250 17.94 2.12 -41.21
N ARG A 251 17.21 1.12 -40.70
CA ARG A 251 17.26 -0.25 -41.26
C ARG A 251 16.76 -0.32 -42.69
N LYS A 252 15.75 0.47 -43.06
CA LYS A 252 15.23 0.51 -44.44
C LYS A 252 16.23 1.15 -45.39
N LYS A 253 16.94 2.20 -44.94
CA LYS A 253 18.00 2.84 -45.74
C LYS A 253 19.19 1.91 -46.00
N GLN A 254 19.55 1.05 -45.06
CA GLN A 254 20.65 0.08 -45.25
C GLN A 254 20.31 -1.08 -46.20
N GLN A 255 19.03 -1.32 -46.51
CA GLN A 255 18.59 -2.41 -47.38
C GLN A 255 18.33 -2.00 -48.84
N ASN A 256 18.30 -0.70 -49.12
CA ASN A 256 18.15 -0.13 -50.48
C ASN A 256 19.49 0.33 -51.03
#